data_AF-A0A8T7A4M9-F1
#
_entry.id   AF-A0A8T7A4M9-F1
#
_cell.length_a   1.000
_cell.length_b   1.000
_cell.length_c   1.000
_cell.angle_alpha   90.00
_cell.angle_beta   90.00
_cell.angle_gamma   90.00
#
_symmetry.space_group_name_H-M   'P 1'
#
loop_
_entity.id
_entity.type
_entity.pdbx_description
1 polymer ?
#
loop_
_entity_poly.entity_id
_entity_poly.type
_entity_poly.pdbx_seq_one_letter_code
_entity_poly.pdbx_strand_id
1 'polypeptide(L)'
;MKKIILPIIVLIFATSIHCADAAEQLYTTQPPATPELAKSGHWKVGVSTLETINPQQLSTKDFTTREDRPLTLEVWYPADNGTTSIPATYADLTRSKQRFELQGVAWRDAEPLKGETTFPLVVLSHGYTGSRSIMFYLAEHLASHGYVVVGIDHTDSTNAEVDFFKAPYSGFTSTLFHRARDQQFVLDYFSTQETPFANLVDTDNAAVIGYSMGGYGALNTAGGCYQYTEASLLQFGFTPEQAA
;
A
#
# COMPACT_ATOMS: atom_id res chain seq x y z
N MET A 1 -43.11 36.55 -55.83
CA MET A 1 -42.26 36.80 -54.64
C MET A 1 -42.46 35.65 -53.66
N LYS A 2 -41.54 34.68 -53.59
CA LYS A 2 -41.59 33.57 -52.63
C LYS A 2 -40.63 33.89 -51.47
N LYS A 3 -41.14 33.99 -50.25
CA LYS A 3 -40.35 34.20 -49.02
C LYS A 3 -39.68 32.89 -48.64
N ILE A 4 -38.35 32.90 -48.50
CA ILE A 4 -37.57 31.79 -47.95
C ILE A 4 -37.46 32.03 -46.44
N ILE A 5 -37.98 31.09 -45.66
CA ILE A 5 -37.86 31.07 -44.19
C ILE A 5 -36.69 30.12 -43.88
N LEU A 6 -35.62 30.65 -43.28
CA LEU A 6 -34.47 29.88 -42.83
C LEU A 6 -34.72 29.44 -41.37
N PRO A 7 -34.58 28.14 -41.02
CA PRO A 7 -34.79 27.71 -39.64
C PRO A 7 -33.56 28.05 -38.80
N ILE A 8 -33.79 28.68 -37.65
CA ILE A 8 -32.77 28.90 -36.63
C ILE A 8 -32.59 27.59 -35.87
N ILE A 9 -31.42 26.96 -36.02
CA ILE A 9 -31.02 25.82 -35.20
C ILE A 9 -30.46 26.38 -33.89
N VAL A 10 -31.20 26.19 -32.80
CA VAL A 10 -30.74 26.50 -31.45
C VAL A 10 -29.94 25.29 -30.95
N LEU A 11 -28.62 25.41 -30.90
CA LEU A 11 -27.75 24.44 -30.23
C LEU A 11 -27.90 24.63 -28.71
N ILE A 12 -28.57 23.69 -28.04
CA ILE A 12 -28.59 23.61 -26.59
C ILE A 12 -27.30 22.91 -26.15
N PHE A 13 -26.33 23.68 -25.67
CA PHE A 13 -25.19 23.11 -24.94
C PHE A 13 -25.68 22.65 -23.57
N ALA A 14 -25.95 21.35 -23.43
CA ALA A 14 -26.08 20.72 -22.13
C ALA A 14 -24.69 20.66 -21.50
N THR A 15 -24.34 21.64 -20.67
CA THR A 15 -23.18 21.55 -19.79
C THR A 15 -23.48 20.49 -18.73
N SER A 16 -23.01 19.26 -18.97
CA SER A 16 -22.92 18.24 -17.93
C SER A 16 -21.92 18.72 -16.88
N ILE A 17 -22.45 19.25 -15.79
CA ILE A 17 -21.69 19.52 -14.56
C ILE A 17 -21.19 18.15 -14.09
N HIS A 18 -19.96 17.81 -14.47
CA HIS A 18 -19.22 16.77 -13.79
C HIS A 18 -18.84 17.38 -12.45
N CYS A 19 -19.56 17.04 -11.39
CA CYS A 19 -18.97 17.13 -10.05
C CYS A 19 -17.72 16.27 -10.12
N ALA A 20 -16.55 16.89 -10.05
CA ALA A 20 -15.34 16.16 -9.72
C ALA A 20 -15.57 15.58 -8.33
N ASP A 21 -15.71 14.26 -8.23
CA ASP A 21 -15.74 13.59 -6.93
C ASP A 21 -14.41 13.89 -6.24
N ALA A 22 -14.44 14.74 -5.22
CA ALA A 22 -13.29 15.02 -4.38
C ALA A 22 -13.03 13.81 -3.48
N ALA A 23 -11.77 13.56 -3.13
CA ALA A 23 -11.39 12.51 -2.21
C ALA A 23 -12.21 12.58 -0.91
N GLU A 24 -12.74 11.44 -0.48
CA GLU A 24 -13.57 11.40 0.74
C GLU A 24 -12.68 11.55 1.98
N GLN A 25 -13.02 12.50 2.86
CA GLN A 25 -12.32 12.69 4.12
C GLN A 25 -12.99 11.87 5.23
N LEU A 26 -12.32 10.81 5.68
CA LEU A 26 -12.79 9.98 6.78
C LEU A 26 -12.29 10.54 8.14
N TYR A 27 -13.08 10.35 9.19
CA TYR A 27 -12.70 10.63 10.60
C TYR A 27 -12.30 12.08 10.91
N THR A 28 -13.15 13.04 10.52
CA THR A 28 -12.90 14.49 10.72
C THR A 28 -12.97 14.96 12.17
N THR A 29 -13.59 14.21 13.08
CA THR A 29 -13.71 14.57 14.51
C THR A 29 -13.53 13.36 15.42
N GLN A 30 -12.67 13.50 16.42
CA GLN A 30 -12.47 12.49 17.46
C GLN A 30 -13.46 12.72 18.62
N PRO A 31 -14.16 11.69 19.12
CA PRO A 31 -15.11 11.85 20.22
C PRO A 31 -14.41 12.27 21.53
N PRO A 32 -15.13 12.90 22.49
CA PRO A 32 -14.53 13.32 23.77
C PRO A 32 -13.88 12.19 24.58
N ALA A 33 -14.35 10.93 24.41
CA ALA A 33 -13.82 9.75 25.09
C ALA A 33 -12.66 9.06 24.33
N THR A 34 -11.99 9.77 23.43
CA THR A 34 -10.86 9.23 22.66
C THR A 34 -9.68 8.89 23.57
N PRO A 35 -9.13 7.65 23.51
CA PRO A 35 -7.95 7.27 24.27
C PRO A 35 -6.77 8.21 24.02
N GLU A 36 -5.93 8.41 25.03
CA GLU A 36 -4.77 9.32 24.93
C GLU A 36 -3.89 9.03 23.71
N LEU A 37 -3.61 7.74 23.47
CA LEU A 37 -2.76 7.26 22.36
C LEU A 37 -3.45 7.30 20.99
N ALA A 38 -4.72 7.70 20.88
CA ALA A 38 -5.38 7.85 19.58
C ALA A 38 -5.17 9.25 18.96
N LYS A 39 -4.60 10.20 19.73
CA LYS A 39 -4.25 11.53 19.21
C LYS A 39 -3.00 11.43 18.32
N SER A 40 -2.92 12.23 17.27
CA SER A 40 -1.71 12.36 16.47
C SER A 40 -0.53 12.85 17.30
N GLY A 41 0.67 12.41 16.93
CA GLY A 41 1.91 12.82 17.57
C GLY A 41 2.39 14.21 17.14
N HIS A 42 3.60 14.56 17.57
CA HIS A 42 4.17 15.90 17.35
C HIS A 42 4.67 16.15 15.92
N TRP A 43 5.04 15.09 15.20
CA TRP A 43 5.63 15.24 13.87
C TRP A 43 4.57 15.46 12.80
N LYS A 44 4.90 16.32 11.83
CA LYS A 44 4.18 16.39 10.57
C LYS A 44 4.58 15.19 9.72
N VAL A 45 3.66 14.76 8.86
CA VAL A 45 3.83 13.51 8.11
C VAL A 45 3.89 13.82 6.62
N GLY A 46 4.97 13.42 5.99
CA GLY A 46 5.09 13.31 4.54
C GLY A 46 4.73 11.90 4.08
N VAL A 47 4.34 11.77 2.81
CA VAL A 47 4.17 10.47 2.18
C VAL A 47 4.63 10.50 0.72
N SER A 48 5.40 9.49 0.32
CA SER A 48 5.90 9.31 -1.03
C SER A 48 5.77 7.87 -1.49
N THR A 49 5.63 7.68 -2.80
CA THR A 49 5.62 6.36 -3.42
C THR A 49 7.03 6.04 -3.95
N LEU A 50 7.52 4.82 -3.68
CA LEU A 50 8.73 4.29 -4.28
C LEU A 50 8.41 3.05 -5.10
N GLU A 51 9.05 2.91 -6.25
CA GLU A 51 9.06 1.66 -7.01
C GLU A 51 10.39 0.95 -6.78
N THR A 52 10.34 -0.35 -6.51
CA THR A 52 11.55 -1.17 -6.31
C THR A 52 11.35 -2.56 -6.91
N ILE A 53 12.45 -3.31 -7.00
CA ILE A 53 12.48 -4.66 -7.55
C ILE A 53 13.20 -5.56 -6.56
N ASN A 54 12.52 -6.62 -6.10
CA ASN A 54 13.14 -7.72 -5.40
C ASN A 54 13.67 -8.72 -6.44
N PRO A 55 14.98 -8.77 -6.69
CA PRO A 55 15.51 -9.48 -7.84
C PRO A 55 15.50 -11.00 -7.62
N GLN A 56 15.47 -11.74 -8.74
CA GLN A 56 15.77 -13.18 -8.77
C GLN A 56 14.95 -14.05 -7.81
N GLN A 57 13.67 -13.71 -7.63
CA GLN A 57 12.74 -14.49 -6.81
C GLN A 57 12.28 -15.73 -7.56
N LEU A 58 12.12 -16.85 -6.85
CA LEU A 58 11.64 -18.09 -7.46
C LEU A 58 10.20 -17.89 -7.96
N SER A 59 9.92 -18.23 -9.22
CA SER A 59 8.57 -18.11 -9.77
C SER A 59 7.64 -19.13 -9.13
N THR A 60 6.47 -18.70 -8.66
CA THR A 60 5.44 -19.63 -8.17
C THR A 60 4.62 -20.29 -9.29
N LYS A 61 4.93 -20.00 -10.56
CA LYS A 61 4.29 -20.66 -11.70
C LYS A 61 4.85 -22.05 -11.93
N ASP A 62 6.17 -22.19 -11.81
CA ASP A 62 6.91 -23.43 -12.11
C ASP A 62 7.87 -23.89 -11.00
N PHE A 63 8.12 -23.06 -9.98
CA PHE A 63 9.06 -23.33 -8.88
C PHE A 63 10.48 -23.70 -9.32
N THR A 64 10.90 -23.29 -10.51
CA THR A 64 12.23 -23.59 -11.07
C THR A 64 12.91 -22.36 -11.65
N THR A 65 12.15 -21.47 -12.30
CA THR A 65 12.67 -20.24 -12.88
C THR A 65 12.75 -19.13 -11.84
N ARG A 66 13.63 -18.15 -12.09
CA ARG A 66 13.74 -16.95 -11.27
C ARG A 66 13.31 -15.73 -12.08
N GLU A 67 12.48 -14.90 -11.48
CA GLU A 67 11.97 -13.67 -12.07
C GLU A 67 12.16 -12.50 -11.10
N ASP A 68 12.33 -11.31 -11.66
CA ASP A 68 12.38 -10.09 -10.88
C ASP A 68 10.97 -9.72 -10.42
N ARG A 69 10.83 -9.41 -9.14
CA ARG A 69 9.54 -9.18 -8.49
C ARG A 69 9.37 -7.69 -8.16
N PRO A 70 8.59 -6.93 -8.95
CA PRO A 70 8.40 -5.50 -8.73
C PRO A 70 7.49 -5.25 -7.53
N LEU A 71 7.85 -4.31 -6.68
CA LEU A 71 7.07 -3.90 -5.52
C LEU A 71 6.88 -2.39 -5.54
N THR A 72 5.64 -1.94 -5.36
CA THR A 72 5.32 -0.53 -5.12
C THR A 72 5.20 -0.31 -3.62
N LEU A 73 5.95 0.66 -3.10
CA LEU A 73 5.99 1.01 -1.69
C LEU A 73 5.34 2.38 -1.47
N GLU A 74 4.60 2.51 -0.38
CA GLU A 74 4.12 3.81 0.12
C GLU A 74 4.85 4.08 1.43
N VAL A 75 5.59 5.18 1.50
CA VAL A 75 6.46 5.51 2.63
C VAL A 75 5.91 6.73 3.34
N TRP A 76 5.50 6.58 4.59
CA TRP A 76 5.11 7.65 5.50
C TRP A 76 6.24 7.96 6.46
N TYR A 77 6.53 9.24 6.67
CA TYR A 77 7.72 9.64 7.41
C TYR A 77 7.53 11.00 8.10
N PRO A 78 8.25 11.27 9.21
CA PRO A 78 8.37 12.61 9.77
C PRO A 78 8.91 13.58 8.73
N ALA A 79 8.20 14.68 8.50
CA ALA A 79 8.51 15.66 7.47
C ALA A 79 8.63 17.07 8.04
N ASP A 80 9.40 17.90 7.36
CA ASP A 80 9.38 19.34 7.56
C ASP A 80 8.11 19.93 6.93
N ASN A 81 7.59 21.02 7.49
CA ASN A 81 6.45 21.74 6.93
C ASN A 81 6.86 22.39 5.59
N GLY A 82 6.81 21.64 4.49
CA GLY A 82 6.97 22.17 3.15
C GLY A 82 5.76 23.00 2.77
N THR A 83 5.93 24.29 2.49
CA THR A 83 4.83 25.20 2.10
C THR A 83 4.26 24.92 0.69
N THR A 84 4.80 23.91 -0.02
CA THR A 84 4.47 23.59 -1.41
C THR A 84 3.80 22.23 -1.60
N SER A 85 3.72 21.40 -0.56
CA SER A 85 3.08 20.08 -0.66
C SER A 85 1.56 20.19 -0.53
N ILE A 86 0.83 19.32 -1.23
CA ILE A 86 -0.63 19.19 -1.13
C ILE A 86 -0.99 18.05 -0.15
N PRO A 87 -2.18 18.07 0.48
CA PRO A 87 -2.66 16.94 1.24
C PRO A 87 -2.64 15.66 0.41
N ALA A 88 -2.17 14.57 0.99
CA ALA A 88 -2.12 13.29 0.32
C ALA A 88 -3.54 12.72 0.16
N THR A 89 -3.80 12.15 -1.01
CA THR A 89 -4.94 11.28 -1.24
C THR A 89 -4.44 9.86 -1.54
N TYR A 90 -5.28 8.89 -1.20
CA TYR A 90 -5.05 7.47 -1.40
C TYR A 90 -6.16 6.93 -2.30
N ALA A 91 -5.82 6.72 -3.56
CA ALA A 91 -6.72 6.14 -4.55
C ALA A 91 -6.40 4.67 -4.77
N ASP A 92 -7.43 3.83 -4.80
CA ASP A 92 -7.26 2.40 -5.06
C ASP A 92 -8.57 1.76 -5.56
N LEU A 93 -8.56 0.43 -5.69
CA LEU A 93 -9.71 -0.40 -5.97
C LEU A 93 -10.17 -1.12 -4.70
N THR A 94 -11.48 -1.14 -4.49
CA THR A 94 -12.09 -2.11 -3.59
C THR A 94 -11.88 -3.53 -4.12
N ARG A 95 -12.13 -4.53 -3.29
CA ARG A 95 -12.11 -5.94 -3.71
C ARG A 95 -13.10 -6.24 -4.84
N SER A 96 -14.18 -5.45 -4.96
CA SER A 96 -15.17 -5.49 -6.05
C SER A 96 -14.79 -4.64 -7.26
N LYS A 97 -13.52 -4.20 -7.36
CA LYS A 97 -12.97 -3.41 -8.47
C LYS A 97 -13.63 -2.03 -8.64
N GLN A 98 -14.23 -1.49 -7.58
CA GLN A 98 -14.75 -0.13 -7.58
C GLN A 98 -13.62 0.83 -7.19
N ARG A 99 -13.44 1.92 -7.96
CA ARG A 99 -12.48 2.96 -7.61
C ARG A 99 -12.97 3.73 -6.39
N PHE A 100 -12.05 4.07 -5.51
CA PHE A 100 -12.28 5.01 -4.43
C PHE A 100 -11.05 5.91 -4.27
N GLU A 101 -11.24 7.05 -3.60
CA GLU A 101 -10.16 7.94 -3.22
C GLU A 101 -10.45 8.52 -1.84
N LEU A 102 -9.48 8.41 -0.93
CA LEU A 102 -9.60 8.88 0.45
C LEU A 102 -8.57 9.97 0.72
N GLN A 103 -8.96 11.03 1.40
CA GLN A 103 -8.05 12.09 1.83
C GLN A 103 -7.40 11.74 3.17
N GLY A 104 -6.07 11.75 3.20
CA GLY A 104 -5.27 11.63 4.41
C GLY A 104 -5.00 12.96 5.11
N VAL A 105 -4.22 12.90 6.19
CA VAL A 105 -3.66 14.10 6.85
C VAL A 105 -2.17 14.29 6.58
N ALA A 106 -1.51 13.33 5.92
CA ALA A 106 -0.15 13.50 5.43
C ALA A 106 -0.08 14.44 4.22
N TRP A 107 1.14 14.85 3.89
CA TRP A 107 1.44 15.73 2.79
C TRP A 107 2.21 14.96 1.70
N ARG A 108 1.68 14.99 0.48
CA ARG A 108 2.26 14.27 -0.65
C ARG A 108 3.63 14.86 -0.99
N ASP A 109 4.65 14.01 -1.03
CA ASP A 109 6.03 14.32 -1.40
C ASP A 109 6.64 15.51 -0.64
N ALA A 110 6.24 15.68 0.63
CA ALA A 110 6.86 16.64 1.51
C ALA A 110 8.33 16.25 1.77
N GLU A 111 9.20 17.25 1.93
CA GLU A 111 10.61 17.00 2.25
C GLU A 111 10.72 16.22 3.58
N PRO A 112 11.47 15.10 3.60
CA PRO A 112 11.74 14.38 4.83
C PRO A 112 12.44 15.29 5.85
N LEU A 113 12.15 15.08 7.14
CA LEU A 113 12.74 15.86 8.22
C LEU A 113 14.27 15.80 8.13
N LYS A 114 14.94 16.95 8.16
CA LYS A 114 16.40 17.04 8.12
C LYS A 114 16.98 17.11 9.53
N GLY A 115 18.05 16.38 9.80
CA GLY A 115 18.76 16.43 11.08
C GLY A 115 19.52 15.14 11.39
N GLU A 116 19.98 15.01 12.63
CA GLU A 116 20.68 13.83 13.15
C GLU A 116 19.71 12.78 13.75
N THR A 117 18.43 13.11 13.87
CA THR A 117 17.42 12.20 14.44
C THR A 117 17.00 11.16 13.40
N THR A 118 17.20 9.89 13.73
CA THR A 118 16.66 8.74 13.00
C THR A 118 15.42 8.18 13.69
N PHE A 119 14.58 7.48 12.94
CA PHE A 119 13.30 6.95 13.41
C PHE A 119 13.18 5.45 13.10
N PRO A 120 12.64 4.64 14.02
CA PRO A 120 12.44 3.21 13.81
C PRO A 120 11.61 2.91 12.56
N LEU A 121 11.97 1.83 11.85
CA LEU A 121 11.29 1.37 10.65
C LEU A 121 10.09 0.46 10.99
N VAL A 122 8.94 0.69 10.35
CA VAL A 122 7.77 -0.18 10.46
C VAL A 122 7.31 -0.59 9.07
N VAL A 123 7.28 -1.88 8.79
CA VAL A 123 6.70 -2.43 7.55
C VAL A 123 5.24 -2.78 7.80
N LEU A 124 4.33 -2.24 6.99
CA LEU A 124 2.91 -2.56 6.98
C LEU A 124 2.61 -3.53 5.83
N SER A 125 2.02 -4.68 6.17
CA SER A 125 1.63 -5.71 5.20
C SER A 125 0.11 -5.90 5.20
N HIS A 126 -0.51 -5.68 4.03
CA HIS A 126 -1.95 -5.83 3.86
C HIS A 126 -2.40 -7.30 3.80
N GLY A 127 -3.71 -7.50 3.98
CA GLY A 127 -4.35 -8.81 3.82
C GLY A 127 -4.45 -9.28 2.37
N TYR A 128 -4.85 -10.52 2.15
CA TYR A 128 -5.15 -11.02 0.81
C TYR A 128 -6.64 -10.79 0.50
N THR A 129 -7.02 -9.99 -0.49
CA THR A 129 -6.22 -9.02 -1.29
C THR A 129 -6.28 -7.65 -0.64
N GLY A 130 -5.42 -6.73 -1.04
CA GLY A 130 -5.39 -5.40 -0.44
C GLY A 130 -4.54 -4.42 -1.25
N SER A 131 -4.01 -3.42 -0.57
CA SER A 131 -3.03 -2.51 -1.13
C SER A 131 -2.14 -1.89 -0.06
N ARG A 132 -1.04 -1.29 -0.48
CA ARG A 132 -0.07 -0.60 0.38
C ARG A 132 -0.68 0.48 1.25
N SER A 133 -1.75 1.14 0.77
CA SER A 133 -2.39 2.28 1.43
C SER A 133 -3.60 1.91 2.29
N ILE A 134 -4.01 0.63 2.36
CA ILE A 134 -5.23 0.22 3.08
C ILE A 134 -5.19 0.54 4.60
N MET A 135 -3.99 0.69 5.16
CA MET A 135 -3.75 1.08 6.55
C MET A 135 -3.10 2.47 6.67
N PHE A 136 -3.34 3.38 5.71
CA PHE A 136 -2.74 4.72 5.72
C PHE A 136 -2.98 5.46 7.04
N TYR A 137 -4.15 5.32 7.66
CA TYR A 137 -4.48 5.97 8.94
C TYR A 137 -3.52 5.55 10.05
N LEU A 138 -3.14 4.27 10.08
CA LEU A 138 -2.19 3.73 11.04
C LEU A 138 -0.77 4.20 10.70
N ALA A 139 -0.43 4.23 9.40
CA ALA A 139 0.87 4.69 8.95
C ALA A 139 1.11 6.17 9.26
N GLU A 140 0.14 7.03 8.97
CA GLU A 140 0.17 8.45 9.31
C GLU A 140 0.23 8.66 10.82
N HIS A 141 -0.54 7.88 11.59
CA HIS A 141 -0.51 7.95 13.05
C HIS A 141 0.87 7.58 13.61
N LEU A 142 1.45 6.47 13.19
CA LEU A 142 2.79 6.05 13.60
C LEU A 142 3.84 7.06 13.15
N ALA A 143 3.81 7.54 11.90
CA ALA A 143 4.76 8.53 11.42
C ALA A 143 4.69 9.84 12.22
N SER A 144 3.50 10.28 12.63
CA SER A 144 3.36 11.46 13.51
C SER A 144 4.00 11.27 14.89
N HIS A 145 4.24 10.02 15.31
CA HIS A 145 4.93 9.64 16.56
C HIS A 145 6.42 9.35 16.37
N GLY A 146 6.97 9.55 15.18
CA GLY A 146 8.40 9.37 14.94
C GLY A 146 8.75 7.94 14.53
N TYR A 147 8.05 7.43 13.52
CA TYR A 147 8.39 6.18 12.84
C TYR A 147 8.48 6.43 11.34
N VAL A 148 9.38 5.76 10.64
CA VAL A 148 9.26 5.64 9.18
C VAL A 148 8.45 4.38 8.89
N VAL A 149 7.36 4.52 8.16
CA VAL A 149 6.40 3.45 7.93
C VAL A 149 6.30 3.15 6.44
N VAL A 150 6.36 1.88 6.06
CA VAL A 150 6.39 1.45 4.67
C VAL A 150 5.27 0.44 4.41
N GLY A 151 4.29 0.82 3.60
CA GLY A 151 3.27 -0.09 3.07
C GLY A 151 3.74 -0.73 1.77
N ILE A 152 3.42 -2.01 1.56
CA ILE A 152 3.87 -2.78 0.40
C ILE A 152 2.67 -3.19 -0.46
N ASP A 153 2.69 -2.91 -1.76
CA ASP A 153 1.87 -3.63 -2.73
C ASP A 153 2.60 -4.92 -3.07
N HIS A 154 2.17 -6.01 -2.44
CA HIS A 154 2.71 -7.33 -2.73
C HIS A 154 2.23 -7.77 -4.13
N THR A 155 3.16 -7.96 -5.08
CA THR A 155 2.86 -8.43 -6.44
C THR A 155 1.99 -9.69 -6.39
N ASP A 156 1.06 -9.81 -7.33
CA ASP A 156 0.05 -10.87 -7.42
C ASP A 156 -0.98 -10.90 -6.27
N SER A 157 -0.97 -9.92 -5.36
CA SER A 157 -1.80 -9.93 -4.16
C SER A 157 -2.63 -8.67 -3.97
N THR A 158 -2.54 -7.70 -4.88
CA THR A 158 -3.31 -6.46 -4.78
C THR A 158 -4.77 -6.64 -5.20
N ASN A 159 -5.63 -5.73 -4.78
CA ASN A 159 -7.00 -5.63 -5.29
C ASN A 159 -7.03 -5.34 -6.79
N ALA A 160 -5.96 -4.80 -7.39
CA ALA A 160 -5.87 -4.58 -8.83
C ALA A 160 -5.61 -5.89 -9.59
N GLU A 161 -4.69 -6.72 -9.09
CA GLU A 161 -4.22 -7.93 -9.79
C GLU A 161 -5.17 -9.13 -9.64
N VAL A 162 -5.83 -9.29 -8.49
CA VAL A 162 -6.67 -10.46 -8.21
C VAL A 162 -8.15 -10.13 -8.41
N ASP A 163 -8.83 -10.85 -9.31
CA ASP A 163 -10.30 -10.83 -9.38
C ASP A 163 -10.86 -11.79 -8.33
N PHE A 164 -11.17 -11.25 -7.15
CA PHE A 164 -11.58 -12.09 -6.04
C PHE A 164 -12.92 -12.82 -6.28
N PHE A 165 -13.78 -12.30 -7.16
CA PHE A 165 -15.10 -12.90 -7.39
C PHE A 165 -15.06 -13.99 -8.47
N LYS A 166 -14.16 -13.88 -9.45
CA LYS A 166 -14.03 -14.89 -10.52
C LYS A 166 -12.91 -15.90 -10.27
N ALA A 167 -11.81 -15.45 -9.69
CA ALA A 167 -10.62 -16.27 -9.46
C ALA A 167 -10.00 -15.96 -8.08
N PRO A 168 -10.71 -16.26 -6.98
CA PRO A 168 -10.32 -15.87 -5.62
C PRO A 168 -8.94 -16.34 -5.17
N TYR A 169 -8.32 -17.31 -5.86
CA TYR A 169 -7.04 -17.91 -5.49
C TYR A 169 -5.92 -17.65 -6.50
N SER A 170 -6.14 -16.86 -7.56
CA SER A 170 -5.19 -16.72 -8.69
C SER A 170 -3.81 -16.17 -8.30
N GLY A 171 -3.71 -15.52 -7.14
CA GLY A 171 -2.45 -15.00 -6.60
C GLY A 171 -2.10 -15.55 -5.21
N PHE A 172 -2.85 -16.55 -4.73
CA PHE A 172 -2.72 -17.01 -3.34
C PHE A 172 -1.44 -17.82 -3.12
N THR A 173 -1.00 -18.59 -4.11
CA THR A 173 0.29 -19.30 -4.07
C THR A 173 1.47 -18.33 -3.97
N SER A 174 1.52 -17.33 -4.86
CA SER A 174 2.50 -16.24 -4.79
C SER A 174 2.46 -15.53 -3.45
N THR A 175 1.24 -15.27 -2.95
CA THR A 175 1.00 -14.68 -1.63
C THR A 175 1.62 -15.48 -0.49
N LEU A 176 1.38 -16.79 -0.41
CA LEU A 176 1.93 -17.65 0.64
C LEU A 176 3.46 -17.70 0.58
N PHE A 177 4.02 -17.82 -0.62
CA PHE A 177 5.45 -17.98 -0.80
C PHE A 177 6.22 -16.68 -0.60
N HIS A 178 5.77 -15.57 -1.18
CA HIS A 178 6.56 -14.34 -1.23
C HIS A 178 6.32 -13.38 -0.07
N ARG A 179 5.24 -13.48 0.72
CA ARG A 179 4.92 -12.42 1.69
C ARG A 179 6.04 -12.06 2.64
N ALA A 180 6.61 -13.08 3.31
CA ALA A 180 7.68 -12.86 4.25
C ALA A 180 8.96 -12.40 3.55
N ARG A 181 9.22 -12.89 2.33
CA ARG A 181 10.37 -12.48 1.51
C ARG A 181 10.27 -11.03 1.07
N ASP A 182 9.08 -10.56 0.69
CA ASP A 182 8.83 -9.16 0.37
C ASP A 182 9.00 -8.27 1.61
N GLN A 183 8.53 -8.72 2.79
CA GLN A 183 8.73 -8.01 4.05
C GLN A 183 10.21 -7.91 4.44
N GLN A 184 10.95 -9.03 4.35
CA GLN A 184 12.40 -9.08 4.60
C GLN A 184 13.16 -8.19 3.61
N PHE A 185 12.82 -8.30 2.32
CA PHE A 185 13.43 -7.46 1.29
C PHE A 185 13.24 -5.98 1.56
N VAL A 186 12.06 -5.53 1.98
CA VAL A 186 11.83 -4.12 2.29
C VAL A 186 12.64 -3.67 3.51
N LEU A 187 12.75 -4.49 4.55
CA LEU A 187 13.64 -4.20 5.68
C LEU A 187 15.10 -4.03 5.21
N ASP A 188 15.60 -4.96 4.40
CA ASP A 188 16.96 -4.92 3.85
C ASP A 188 17.16 -3.74 2.87
N TYR A 189 16.15 -3.41 2.08
CA TYR A 189 16.18 -2.32 1.09
C TYR A 189 16.47 -0.98 1.78
N PHE A 190 15.80 -0.70 2.89
CA PHE A 190 16.02 0.53 3.66
C PHE A 190 17.32 0.52 4.46
N SER A 191 17.91 -0.64 4.73
CA SER A 191 19.21 -0.76 5.40
C SER A 191 20.40 -0.65 4.45
N THR A 192 20.22 -1.05 3.18
CA THR A 192 21.33 -1.23 2.24
C THR A 192 21.36 -0.27 1.06
N GLN A 193 20.22 0.33 0.70
CA GLN A 193 20.13 1.21 -0.47
C GLN A 193 20.13 2.68 -0.07
N GLU A 194 20.70 3.54 -0.93
CA GLU A 194 20.60 5.00 -0.80
C GLU A 194 19.20 5.48 -1.20
N THR A 195 18.22 5.24 -0.33
CA THR A 195 16.87 5.80 -0.48
C THR A 195 16.86 7.29 -0.11
N PRO A 196 15.85 8.07 -0.55
CA PRO A 196 15.65 9.44 -0.05
C PRO A 196 15.47 9.54 1.48
N PHE A 197 15.23 8.41 2.14
CA PHE A 197 15.00 8.29 3.58
C PHE A 197 16.19 7.67 4.33
N ALA A 198 17.30 7.34 3.66
CA ALA A 198 18.40 6.58 4.27
C ALA A 198 18.97 7.24 5.54
N ASN A 199 19.02 8.57 5.59
CA ASN A 199 19.49 9.31 6.77
C ASN A 199 18.41 9.52 7.85
N LEU A 200 17.17 9.13 7.58
CA LEU A 200 16.02 9.29 8.47
C LEU A 200 15.65 8.00 9.19
N VAL A 201 16.06 6.84 8.66
CA VAL A 201 15.64 5.53 9.14
C VAL A 201 16.67 4.92 10.07
N ASP A 202 16.23 4.52 11.25
CA ASP A 202 16.95 3.60 12.13
C ASP A 202 16.53 2.17 11.78
N THR A 203 17.45 1.43 11.16
CA THR A 203 17.20 0.04 10.75
C THR A 203 17.55 -1.00 11.80
N ASP A 204 18.19 -0.60 12.92
CA ASP A 204 18.42 -1.47 14.07
C ASP A 204 17.16 -1.64 14.91
N ASN A 205 16.23 -0.68 14.81
CA ASN A 205 14.91 -0.74 15.44
C ASN A 205 13.83 -0.87 14.36
N ALA A 206 13.46 -2.12 14.05
CA ALA A 206 12.47 -2.41 13.03
C ALA A 206 11.31 -3.29 13.54
N ALA A 207 10.12 -3.09 12.96
CA ALA A 207 8.94 -3.89 13.23
C ALA A 207 8.17 -4.23 11.94
N VAL A 208 7.39 -5.30 11.99
CA VAL A 208 6.42 -5.65 10.95
C VAL A 208 5.04 -5.72 11.58
N ILE A 209 4.09 -4.98 11.01
CA ILE A 209 2.67 -5.03 11.38
C ILE A 209 1.89 -5.54 10.18
N GLY A 210 1.04 -6.54 10.42
CA GLY A 210 0.29 -7.18 9.36
C GLY A 210 -1.18 -7.37 9.69
N TYR A 211 -2.05 -7.12 8.70
CA TYR A 211 -3.47 -7.43 8.78
C TYR A 211 -3.79 -8.73 8.05
N SER A 212 -4.53 -9.64 8.70
CA SER A 212 -4.95 -10.92 8.09
C SER A 212 -3.75 -11.68 7.51
N MET A 213 -3.72 -11.99 6.21
CA MET A 213 -2.60 -12.63 5.53
C MET A 213 -1.26 -11.87 5.68
N GLY A 214 -1.29 -10.55 5.80
CA GLY A 214 -0.10 -9.77 6.13
C GLY A 214 0.42 -10.07 7.54
N GLY A 215 -0.46 -10.36 8.49
CA GLY A 215 -0.12 -10.78 9.86
C GLY A 215 0.46 -12.21 9.90
N TYR A 216 -0.10 -13.13 9.10
CA TYR A 216 0.54 -14.43 8.85
C TYR A 216 1.95 -14.26 8.28
N GLY A 217 2.12 -13.35 7.32
CA GLY A 217 3.43 -12.99 6.78
C GLY A 217 4.38 -12.45 7.85
N ALA A 218 3.90 -11.57 8.74
CA ALA A 218 4.70 -11.01 9.82
C ALA A 218 5.21 -12.09 10.79
N LEU A 219 4.36 -13.06 11.15
CA LEU A 219 4.77 -14.22 11.94
C LEU A 219 5.82 -15.07 11.20
N ASN A 220 5.67 -15.25 9.89
CA ASN A 220 6.62 -16.01 9.08
C ASN A 220 7.98 -15.30 8.96
N THR A 221 7.97 -13.97 8.79
CA THR A 221 9.17 -13.11 8.82
C THR A 221 9.91 -13.21 10.15
N ALA A 222 9.19 -13.30 11.27
CA ALA A 222 9.75 -13.47 12.61
C ALA A 222 10.20 -14.93 12.92
N GLY A 223 10.12 -15.85 11.95
CA GLY A 223 10.62 -17.23 12.08
C GLY A 223 9.54 -18.29 12.33
N GLY A 224 8.26 -17.94 12.35
CA GLY A 224 7.18 -18.92 12.34
C GLY A 224 7.17 -19.71 11.03
N CYS A 225 6.97 -21.03 11.06
CA CYS A 225 6.94 -21.84 9.85
C CYS A 225 5.50 -22.20 9.44
N TYR A 226 5.27 -22.29 8.13
CA TYR A 226 4.09 -22.97 7.61
C TYR A 226 4.26 -24.48 7.78
N GLN A 227 3.24 -25.14 8.32
CA GLN A 227 3.16 -26.59 8.29
C GLN A 227 2.42 -27.01 7.03
N TYR A 228 3.15 -27.12 5.93
CA TYR A 228 2.57 -27.63 4.70
C TYR A 228 2.44 -29.15 4.75
N THR A 229 1.25 -29.63 4.42
CA THR A 229 0.99 -31.02 4.05
C THR A 229 0.65 -31.06 2.56
N GLU A 230 0.94 -32.17 1.88
CA GLU A 230 0.53 -32.40 0.49
C GLU A 230 -0.96 -32.07 0.31
N ALA A 231 -1.81 -32.57 1.22
CA ALA A 231 -3.25 -32.28 1.22
C ALA A 231 -3.56 -30.76 1.30
N SER A 232 -2.86 -30.01 2.15
CA SER A 232 -3.05 -28.56 2.25
C SER A 232 -2.56 -27.80 1.01
N LEU A 233 -1.45 -28.23 0.41
CA LEU A 233 -0.90 -27.61 -0.81
C LEU A 233 -1.84 -27.85 -2.00
N LEU A 234 -2.37 -29.06 -2.14
CA LEU A 234 -3.39 -29.38 -3.14
C LEU A 234 -4.66 -28.53 -2.95
N GLN A 235 -5.10 -28.32 -1.70
CA GLN A 235 -6.22 -27.41 -1.40
C GLN A 235 -5.93 -25.95 -1.77
N PHE A 236 -4.67 -25.52 -1.73
CA PHE A 236 -4.24 -24.19 -2.17
C PHE A 236 -3.99 -24.10 -3.69
N GLY A 237 -4.28 -25.16 -4.45
CA GLY A 237 -4.22 -25.16 -5.91
C GLY A 237 -2.86 -25.52 -6.51
N PHE A 238 -1.95 -26.06 -5.71
CA PHE A 238 -0.69 -26.64 -6.20
C PHE A 238 -0.99 -27.93 -6.97
N THR A 239 -0.20 -28.24 -8.01
CA THR A 239 -0.28 -29.54 -8.69
C THR A 239 0.25 -30.65 -7.77
N PRO A 240 -0.10 -31.93 -8.00
CA PRO A 240 0.50 -33.05 -7.27
C PRO A 240 2.03 -33.07 -7.32
N GLU A 241 2.63 -32.69 -8.45
CA GLU A 241 4.09 -32.59 -8.60
C GLU A 241 4.68 -31.45 -7.77
N GLN A 242 3.96 -30.33 -7.61
CA GLN A 242 4.38 -29.22 -6.75
C GLN A 242 4.12 -29.49 -5.25
N ALA A 243 3.24 -30.44 -4.92
CA ALA A 243 2.81 -30.75 -3.56
C ALA A 243 3.55 -31.96 -2.93
N ALA A 244 4.22 -32.79 -3.75
CA ALA A 244 5.00 -33.97 -3.35
C ALA A 244 6.45 -33.62 -3.01
#